data_AF-A0A0W0V885-F1
#
_entry.id   AF-A0A0W0V885-F1
#
_cell.length_a   1.000
_cell.length_b   1.000
_cell.length_c   1.000
_cell.angle_alpha   90.00
_cell.angle_beta   90.00
_cell.angle_gamma   90.00
#
_symmetry.space_group_name_H-M   'P 1'
#
loop_
_entity.id
_entity.type
_entity.pdbx_description
1 polymer ?
#
loop_
_entity_poly.entity_id
_entity_poly.type
_entity_poly.pdbx_seq_one_letter_code
_entity_poly.pdbx_strand_id
1 'polypeptide(L)'
;MNIVDALIFVSRDISEAIWYCRRRRFIKEVAPLIIFWSDRFFLNWQNLQELGKERHLLLKESDLERYRHYFYKKQFQKLQPSMEDLTAPLTIKVHKKIKGTWLFLYTDAKGIVHDFYFSNTKNFEAPRAFFNHSLASNGLPQLVNLQIANNKRLAEKLNVKSHLDDMDFI
;
A
#
# COMPACT_ATOMS: atom_id res chain seq x y z
N MET A 1 33.76 20.53 -5.98
CA MET A 1 33.26 19.64 -4.91
C MET A 1 34.46 19.24 -4.06
N ASN A 2 34.48 19.58 -2.77
CA ASN A 2 35.61 19.23 -1.93
C ASN A 2 35.53 17.74 -1.51
N ILE A 3 36.63 17.20 -0.97
CA ILE A 3 36.70 15.78 -0.57
C ILE A 3 35.64 15.43 0.48
N VAL A 4 35.28 16.37 1.36
CA VAL A 4 34.27 16.18 2.41
C VAL A 4 32.87 16.02 1.81
N ASP A 5 32.50 16.88 0.86
CA ASP A 5 31.22 16.82 0.14
C ASP A 5 31.08 15.50 -0.63
N ALA A 6 32.16 15.06 -1.28
CA ALA A 6 32.20 13.79 -2.00
C ALA A 6 32.03 12.59 -1.04
N LEU A 7 32.69 12.61 0.13
CA LEU A 7 32.55 11.57 1.15
C LEU A 7 31.15 11.53 1.76
N ILE A 8 30.54 12.69 2.03
CA ILE A 8 29.16 12.79 2.52
C ILE A 8 28.20 12.21 1.49
N PHE A 9 28.37 12.56 0.21
CA PHE A 9 27.54 12.05 -0.88
C PHE A 9 27.62 10.52 -0.99
N VAL A 10 28.84 9.96 -1.05
CA VAL A 10 29.07 8.52 -1.15
C VAL A 10 28.50 7.79 0.08
N SER A 11 28.72 8.33 1.29
CA SER A 11 28.19 7.76 2.54
C SER A 11 26.66 7.70 2.55
N ARG A 12 25.99 8.76 2.07
CA ARG A 12 24.54 8.81 1.94
C ARG A 12 24.03 7.75 0.96
N ASP A 13 24.66 7.63 -0.21
CA ASP A 13 24.26 6.68 -1.24
C ASP A 13 24.41 5.22 -0.79
N ILE A 14 25.50 4.90 -0.08
CA ILE A 14 25.70 3.59 0.55
C ILE A 14 24.62 3.31 1.60
N SER A 15 24.33 4.29 2.45
CA SER A 15 23.31 4.17 3.50
C SER A 15 21.92 3.89 2.91
N GLU A 16 21.56 4.59 1.83
CA GLU A 16 20.30 4.36 1.13
C GLU A 16 20.26 2.99 0.44
N ALA A 17 21.33 2.58 -0.23
CA ALA A 17 21.43 1.26 -0.84
C ALA A 17 21.26 0.13 0.19
N ILE A 18 21.91 0.26 1.36
CA ILE A 18 21.77 -0.68 2.47
C ILE A 18 20.34 -0.67 3.01
N TRP A 19 19.73 0.50 3.19
CA TRP A 19 18.35 0.64 3.64
C TRP A 19 17.39 -0.10 2.71
N TYR A 20 17.56 0.08 1.39
CA TYR A 20 16.77 -0.62 0.37
C TYR A 20 17.01 -2.12 0.41
N CYS A 21 18.26 -2.58 0.44
CA CYS A 21 18.56 -4.01 0.47
C CYS A 21 17.88 -4.72 1.65
N ARG A 22 17.80 -4.05 2.81
CA ARG A 22 17.10 -4.53 4.01
C ARG A 22 15.57 -4.55 3.87
N ARG A 23 14.99 -3.78 2.94
CA ARG A 23 13.53 -3.60 2.77
C ARG A 23 13.00 -3.95 1.39
N ARG A 24 13.84 -4.41 0.46
CA ARG A 24 13.49 -4.63 -0.96
C ARG A 24 12.23 -5.47 -1.17
N ARG A 25 12.00 -6.46 -0.31
CA ARG A 25 10.82 -7.34 -0.37
C ARG A 25 9.55 -6.56 -0.01
N PHE A 26 9.59 -5.82 1.10
CA PHE A 26 8.50 -4.94 1.51
C PHE A 26 8.20 -3.89 0.43
N ILE A 27 9.24 -3.25 -0.10
CA ILE A 27 9.10 -2.22 -1.14
C ILE A 27 8.51 -2.79 -2.42
N LYS A 28 8.84 -4.03 -2.79
CA LYS A 28 8.29 -4.66 -3.99
C LYS A 28 6.80 -5.00 -3.84
N GLU A 29 6.35 -5.38 -2.65
CA GLU A 29 5.03 -6.01 -2.48
C GLU A 29 3.99 -5.15 -1.75
N VAL A 30 4.44 -4.26 -0.87
CA VAL A 30 3.54 -3.46 -0.03
C VAL A 30 3.53 -2.01 -0.50
N ALA A 31 4.70 -1.45 -0.80
CA ALA A 31 4.79 -0.05 -1.23
C ALA A 31 3.94 0.29 -2.48
N PRO A 32 3.78 -0.57 -3.52
CA PRO A 32 2.97 -0.23 -4.67
C PRO A 32 1.53 0.11 -4.28
N LEU A 33 0.93 -0.66 -3.37
CA LEU A 33 -0.44 -0.44 -2.90
C LEU A 33 -0.55 0.82 -2.03
N ILE A 34 0.40 1.04 -1.13
CA ILE A 34 0.43 2.25 -0.29
C ILE A 34 0.54 3.51 -1.15
N ILE A 35 1.44 3.49 -2.13
CA ILE A 35 1.63 4.60 -3.07
C ILE A 35 0.40 4.77 -3.96
N PHE A 36 -0.24 3.67 -4.37
CA PHE A 36 -1.51 3.72 -5.09
C PHE A 36 -2.57 4.45 -4.26
N TRP A 37 -2.73 4.10 -2.97
CA TRP A 37 -3.67 4.77 -2.10
C TRP A 37 -3.35 6.26 -1.92
N SER A 38 -2.09 6.61 -1.65
CA SER A 38 -1.69 8.00 -1.45
C SER A 38 -1.90 8.86 -2.69
N ASP A 39 -1.51 8.36 -3.85
CA ASP A 39 -1.46 9.15 -5.08
C ASP A 39 -2.80 9.19 -5.80
N ARG A 40 -3.54 8.08 -5.77
CA ARG A 40 -4.82 7.97 -6.50
C ARG A 40 -5.96 8.66 -5.76
N PHE A 41 -5.97 8.56 -4.43
CA PHE A 41 -7.06 9.08 -3.59
C PHE A 41 -6.68 10.32 -2.78
N PHE A 42 -5.49 10.89 -3.03
CA PHE A 42 -5.02 12.12 -2.38
C PHE A 42 -5.14 12.06 -0.85
N LEU A 43 -4.87 10.88 -0.28
CA LEU A 43 -4.99 10.67 1.16
C LEU A 43 -4.01 11.57 1.89
N ASN A 44 -4.51 12.28 2.91
CA ASN A 44 -3.62 12.93 3.86
C ASN A 44 -2.82 11.87 4.65
N TRP A 45 -1.76 12.31 5.32
CA TRP A 45 -0.87 11.41 6.04
C TRP A 45 -1.58 10.62 7.16
N GLN A 46 -2.55 11.22 7.84
CA GLN A 46 -3.28 10.59 8.95
C GLN A 46 -4.11 9.40 8.44
N ASN A 47 -4.85 9.59 7.35
CA ASN A 47 -5.63 8.55 6.69
C ASN A 47 -4.76 7.41 6.20
N LEU A 48 -3.59 7.72 5.64
CA LEU A 48 -2.64 6.69 5.20
C LEU A 48 -2.04 5.92 6.37
N GLN A 49 -1.76 6.60 7.49
CA GLN A 49 -1.33 5.94 8.72
C GLN A 49 -2.41 5.04 9.31
N GLU A 50 -3.67 5.45 9.24
CA GLU A 50 -4.81 4.66 9.71
C GLU A 50 -4.97 3.38 8.88
N LEU A 51 -4.95 3.47 7.55
CA LEU A 51 -4.93 2.30 6.66
C LEU A 51 -3.76 1.36 6.97
N GLY A 52 -2.58 1.92 7.28
CA GLY A 52 -1.43 1.15 7.74
C GLY A 52 -1.69 0.43 9.06
N LYS A 53 -2.23 1.14 10.06
CA LYS A 53 -2.51 0.60 11.41
C LYS A 53 -3.51 -0.55 11.38
N GLU A 54 -4.59 -0.44 10.61
CA GLU A 54 -5.56 -1.52 10.38
C GLU A 54 -4.88 -2.81 9.91
N ARG A 55 -3.78 -2.69 9.17
CA ARG A 55 -2.99 -3.79 8.60
C ARG A 55 -1.78 -4.17 9.44
N HIS A 56 -1.70 -3.65 10.67
CA HIS A 56 -0.58 -3.80 11.60
C HIS A 56 0.77 -3.30 11.04
N LEU A 57 0.72 -2.23 10.24
CA LEU A 57 1.87 -1.57 9.68
C LEU A 57 2.01 -0.15 10.24
N LEU A 58 3.10 0.09 10.97
CA LEU A 58 3.46 1.44 11.38
C LEU A 58 4.16 2.18 10.25
N LEU A 59 3.47 3.16 9.65
CA LEU A 59 4.02 4.03 8.63
C LEU A 59 4.66 5.29 9.22
N LYS A 60 5.88 5.57 8.77
CA LYS A 60 6.62 6.82 9.04
C LYS A 60 6.74 7.62 7.75
N GLU A 61 6.61 8.93 7.82
CA GLU A 61 6.60 9.79 6.64
C GLU A 61 7.93 9.70 5.88
N SER A 62 9.04 9.67 6.62
CA SER A 62 10.39 9.45 6.05
C SER A 62 10.57 8.09 5.39
N ASP A 63 9.81 7.05 5.81
CA ASP A 63 9.81 5.75 5.14
C ASP A 63 8.99 5.82 3.83
N LEU A 64 7.89 6.57 3.79
CA LEU A 64 7.06 6.73 2.58
C LEU A 64 7.83 7.38 1.43
N GLU A 65 8.57 8.46 1.69
CA GLU A 65 9.37 9.13 0.67
C GLU A 65 10.46 8.21 0.11
N ARG A 66 11.09 7.40 0.96
CA ARG A 66 12.05 6.39 0.51
C ARG A 66 11.37 5.26 -0.27
N TYR A 67 10.18 4.82 0.16
CA TYR A 67 9.38 3.85 -0.59
C TYR A 67 9.05 4.38 -1.98
N ARG A 68 8.61 5.63 -2.09
CA ARG A 68 8.34 6.33 -3.35
C ARG A 68 9.58 6.41 -4.24
N HIS A 69 10.72 6.84 -3.69
CA HIS A 69 11.99 6.88 -4.41
C HIS A 69 12.33 5.52 -5.04
N TYR A 70 12.29 4.44 -4.25
CA TYR A 70 12.64 3.11 -4.75
C TYR A 70 11.56 2.48 -5.63
N PHE A 71 10.29 2.78 -5.39
CA PHE A 71 9.18 2.35 -6.23
C PHE A 71 9.37 2.84 -7.68
N TYR A 72 9.64 4.12 -7.88
CA TYR A 72 9.92 4.66 -9.21
C TYR A 72 11.26 4.17 -9.75
N LYS A 73 12.33 4.22 -8.94
CA LYS A 73 13.68 3.78 -9.35
C LYS A 73 13.75 2.32 -9.78
N LYS A 74 12.89 1.45 -9.22
CA LYS A 74 12.84 0.01 -9.54
C LYS A 74 11.70 -0.38 -10.48
N GLN A 75 11.01 0.62 -11.03
CA GLN A 75 9.94 0.42 -12.00
C GLN A 75 8.80 -0.48 -11.48
N PHE A 76 8.39 -0.28 -10.23
CA PHE A 76 7.33 -1.07 -9.59
C PHE A 76 5.91 -0.57 -9.89
N GLN A 77 5.74 0.40 -10.78
CA GLN A 77 4.42 0.93 -11.20
C GLN A 77 3.51 -0.17 -11.76
N LYS A 78 4.09 -1.14 -12.48
CA LYS A 78 3.36 -2.31 -13.00
C LYS A 78 2.79 -3.24 -11.92
N LEU A 79 3.14 -3.02 -10.65
CA LEU A 79 2.65 -3.80 -9.51
C LEU A 79 1.54 -3.06 -8.75
N GLN A 80 1.16 -1.85 -9.19
CA GLN A 80 0.02 -1.13 -8.63
C GLN A 80 -1.29 -1.68 -9.17
N PRO A 81 -2.35 -1.70 -8.35
CA PRO A 81 -3.71 -1.88 -8.85
C PRO A 81 -4.07 -0.81 -9.87
N SER A 82 -4.83 -1.21 -10.90
CA SER A 82 -5.61 -0.30 -11.71
C SER A 82 -7.02 -0.19 -11.13
N MET A 83 -7.78 0.86 -11.48
CA MET A 83 -9.18 0.97 -11.04
C MET A 83 -10.05 -0.19 -11.56
N GLU A 84 -9.69 -0.77 -12.71
CA GLU A 84 -10.40 -1.90 -13.33
C GLU A 84 -10.15 -3.21 -12.58
N ASP A 85 -8.96 -3.39 -12.00
CA ASP A 85 -8.60 -4.62 -11.30
C ASP A 85 -9.15 -4.68 -9.86
N LEU A 86 -9.66 -3.58 -9.29
CA LEU A 86 -10.07 -3.52 -7.87
C LEU A 86 -11.18 -4.53 -7.53
N THR A 87 -12.05 -4.85 -8.48
CA THR A 87 -13.15 -5.82 -8.29
C THR A 87 -12.77 -7.23 -8.75
N ALA A 88 -11.50 -7.49 -9.07
CA ALA A 88 -11.04 -8.80 -9.51
C ALA A 88 -11.27 -9.85 -8.42
N PRO A 89 -11.51 -11.13 -8.79
CA PRO A 89 -11.53 -12.20 -7.81
C PRO A 89 -10.15 -12.34 -7.15
N LEU A 90 -10.13 -12.20 -5.84
CA LEU A 90 -8.91 -12.17 -5.04
C LEU A 90 -8.67 -13.50 -4.33
N THR A 91 -7.41 -13.80 -4.03
CA THR A 91 -7.00 -14.99 -3.28
C THR A 91 -5.82 -14.66 -2.38
N ILE A 92 -5.78 -15.25 -1.19
CA ILE A 92 -4.65 -15.14 -0.27
C ILE A 92 -3.51 -16.01 -0.81
N LYS A 93 -2.52 -15.41 -1.50
CA LYS A 93 -1.48 -16.19 -2.20
C LYS A 93 -0.21 -16.43 -1.38
N VAL A 94 0.29 -15.43 -0.67
CA VAL A 94 1.68 -15.46 -0.19
C VAL A 94 1.75 -15.11 1.28
N HIS A 95 2.35 -16.00 2.06
CA HIS A 95 2.83 -15.71 3.40
C HIS A 95 4.35 -15.77 3.46
N LYS A 96 5.01 -14.73 3.95
CA LYS A 96 6.45 -14.80 4.23
C LYS A 96 6.84 -13.91 5.38
N LYS A 97 7.95 -14.26 6.02
CA LYS A 97 8.51 -13.44 7.09
C LYS A 97 9.25 -12.24 6.53
N ILE A 98 8.86 -11.05 6.97
CA ILE A 98 9.62 -9.81 6.84
C ILE A 98 9.98 -9.37 8.26
N LYS A 99 11.28 -9.41 8.59
CA LYS A 99 11.80 -9.01 9.91
C LYS A 99 11.08 -9.68 11.10
N GLY A 100 10.75 -10.96 10.98
CA GLY A 100 10.10 -11.74 12.04
C GLY A 100 8.57 -11.76 11.98
N THR A 101 7.94 -10.82 11.27
CA THR A 101 6.48 -10.73 11.12
C THR A 101 6.02 -11.39 9.82
N TRP A 102 4.92 -12.14 9.87
CA TRP A 102 4.29 -12.73 8.70
C TRP A 102 3.52 -11.66 7.93
N LEU A 103 3.83 -11.53 6.64
CA LEU A 103 3.06 -10.74 5.68
C LEU A 103 2.14 -11.67 4.91
N PHE A 104 0.84 -11.41 4.95
CA PHE A 104 -0.19 -12.03 4.11
C PHE A 104 -0.58 -11.06 3.00
N LEU A 105 -0.68 -11.54 1.76
CA LEU A 105 -1.07 -10.75 0.60
C LEU A 105 -2.39 -11.27 0.01
N TYR A 106 -3.33 -10.36 -0.22
CA TYR A 106 -4.57 -10.62 -0.94
C TYR A 106 -4.41 -10.11 -2.38
N THR A 107 -4.41 -11.04 -3.33
CA THR A 107 -3.94 -10.76 -4.69
C THR A 107 -4.89 -11.30 -5.74
N ASP A 108 -4.91 -10.66 -6.90
CA ASP A 108 -5.63 -11.16 -8.07
C ASP A 108 -4.87 -12.30 -8.78
N ALA A 109 -5.44 -12.79 -9.88
CA ALA A 109 -4.84 -13.80 -10.74
C ALA A 109 -3.47 -13.38 -11.30
N LYS A 110 -3.29 -12.10 -11.63
CA LYS A 110 -2.06 -11.50 -12.19
C LYS A 110 -0.96 -11.32 -11.12
N GLY A 111 -1.31 -11.46 -9.84
CA GLY A 111 -0.39 -11.28 -8.72
C GLY A 111 -0.26 -9.83 -8.26
N ILE A 112 -1.19 -8.95 -8.65
CA ILE A 112 -1.30 -7.60 -8.11
C ILE A 112 -1.86 -7.68 -6.69
N VAL A 113 -1.28 -6.90 -5.78
CA VAL A 113 -1.69 -6.84 -4.38
C VAL A 113 -2.79 -5.82 -4.24
N HIS A 114 -3.97 -6.28 -3.80
CA HIS A 114 -5.14 -5.45 -3.52
C HIS A 114 -5.32 -5.17 -2.03
N ASP A 115 -4.81 -6.06 -1.19
CA ASP A 115 -4.69 -5.82 0.24
C ASP A 115 -3.54 -6.63 0.88
N PHE A 116 -3.11 -6.25 2.08
CA PHE A 116 -2.11 -6.96 2.87
C PHE A 116 -2.41 -6.91 4.36
N TYR A 117 -1.84 -7.87 5.10
CA TYR A 117 -2.01 -7.94 6.55
C TYR A 117 -0.73 -8.46 7.22
N PHE A 118 -0.27 -7.80 8.29
CA PHE A 118 0.86 -8.26 9.09
C PHE A 118 0.39 -9.00 10.35
N SER A 119 0.97 -10.17 10.62
CA SER A 119 0.70 -10.96 11.81
C SER A 119 1.99 -11.47 12.47
N ASN A 120 1.98 -11.55 13.79
CA ASN A 120 3.07 -12.19 14.54
C ASN A 120 3.01 -13.73 14.44
N THR A 121 1.87 -14.29 14.07
CA THR A 121 1.65 -15.75 13.95
C THR A 121 1.41 -16.15 12.50
N LYS A 122 1.68 -17.42 12.19
CA LYS A 122 1.37 -18.01 10.87
C LYS A 122 -0.06 -18.56 10.82
N ASN A 123 -1.02 -17.90 11.47
CA ASN A 123 -2.43 -18.27 11.44
C ASN A 123 -3.15 -17.43 10.37
N PHE A 124 -3.95 -18.08 9.53
CA PHE A 124 -4.73 -17.45 8.47
C PHE A 124 -6.08 -16.90 8.94
N GLU A 125 -6.53 -17.23 10.14
CA GLU A 125 -7.85 -16.85 10.64
C GLU A 125 -8.04 -15.34 10.71
N ALA A 126 -7.15 -14.62 11.40
CA ALA A 126 -7.21 -13.16 11.48
C ALA A 126 -7.01 -12.45 10.12
N PRO A 127 -6.01 -12.82 9.28
CA PRO A 127 -5.89 -12.26 7.93
C PRO A 127 -7.13 -12.52 7.06
N ARG A 128 -7.74 -13.71 7.14
CA ARG A 128 -8.93 -14.05 6.36
C ARG A 128 -10.12 -13.21 6.80
N ALA A 129 -10.36 -13.11 8.10
CA ALA A 129 -11.41 -12.25 8.63
C ALA A 129 -11.19 -10.80 8.19
N PHE A 130 -9.96 -10.29 8.30
CA PHE A 130 -9.61 -8.96 7.82
C PHE A 130 -9.94 -8.78 6.34
N PHE A 131 -9.44 -9.63 5.44
CA PHE A 131 -9.66 -9.49 4.00
C PHE A 131 -11.12 -9.63 3.55
N ASN A 132 -11.93 -10.39 4.30
CA ASN A 132 -13.37 -10.49 4.03
C ASN A 132 -14.12 -9.17 4.31
N HIS A 133 -13.55 -8.29 5.14
CA HIS A 133 -14.16 -7.03 5.55
C HIS A 133 -13.44 -5.79 5.01
N SER A 134 -12.16 -5.91 4.67
CA SER A 134 -11.30 -4.76 4.45
C SER A 134 -11.57 -4.03 3.15
N LEU A 135 -12.21 -4.68 2.16
CA LEU A 135 -12.55 -4.09 0.86
C LEU A 135 -14.08 -4.10 0.68
N ALA A 136 -14.65 -2.97 0.26
CA ALA A 136 -16.07 -2.89 -0.11
C ALA A 136 -16.35 -3.54 -1.48
N SER A 137 -17.60 -3.50 -1.94
CA SER A 137 -18.03 -4.07 -3.24
C SER A 137 -17.24 -3.54 -4.45
N ASN A 138 -16.65 -2.35 -4.34
CA ASN A 138 -15.81 -1.72 -5.37
C ASN A 138 -14.32 -2.07 -5.26
N GLY A 139 -13.93 -2.94 -4.31
CA GLY A 139 -12.54 -3.34 -4.11
C GLY A 139 -11.66 -2.34 -3.37
N LEU A 140 -12.25 -1.32 -2.72
CA LEU A 140 -11.51 -0.31 -1.98
C LEU A 140 -11.72 -0.40 -0.47
N PRO A 141 -10.71 -0.03 0.33
CA PRO A 141 -10.88 0.09 1.77
C PRO A 141 -11.98 1.08 2.17
N GLN A 142 -12.70 0.78 3.25
CA GLN A 142 -13.78 1.64 3.74
C GLN A 142 -13.30 3.09 3.96
N LEU A 143 -12.13 3.29 4.57
CA LEU A 143 -11.55 4.62 4.75
C LEU A 143 -11.34 5.35 3.42
N VAL A 144 -10.88 4.66 2.38
CA VAL A 144 -10.72 5.25 1.04
C VAL A 144 -12.08 5.67 0.48
N ASN A 145 -13.11 4.84 0.62
CA ASN A 145 -14.47 5.18 0.19
C ASN A 145 -15.02 6.42 0.92
N LEU A 146 -14.79 6.54 2.22
CA LEU A 146 -15.14 7.73 3.00
C LEU A 146 -14.44 8.99 2.48
N GLN A 147 -13.16 8.89 2.10
CA GLN A 147 -12.42 10.03 1.54
C GLN A 147 -12.92 10.44 0.16
N ILE A 148 -13.31 9.49 -0.67
CA ILE A 148 -13.92 9.78 -1.98
C ILE A 148 -15.28 10.47 -1.77
N ALA A 149 -16.14 9.93 -0.90
CA ALA A 149 -17.46 10.49 -0.61
C ALA A 149 -17.38 11.93 -0.08
N ASN A 150 -16.41 12.21 0.79
CA ASN A 150 -16.22 13.54 1.39
C ASN A 150 -15.50 14.54 0.46
N ASN A 151 -14.98 14.11 -0.70
CA ASN A 151 -14.24 14.96 -1.62
C ASN A 151 -14.86 14.94 -3.02
N LYS A 152 -15.79 15.87 -3.26
CA LYS A 152 -16.52 16.00 -4.54
C LYS A 152 -15.61 16.05 -5.76
N ARG A 153 -14.49 16.79 -5.70
CA ARG A 153 -13.52 16.88 -6.80
C ARG A 153 -12.85 15.54 -7.08
N LEU A 154 -12.55 14.78 -6.03
CA LEU A 154 -11.98 13.44 -6.16
C LEU A 154 -12.99 12.46 -6.77
N ALA A 155 -14.24 12.49 -6.29
CA ALA A 155 -15.33 11.68 -6.82
C ALA A 155 -15.56 11.94 -8.32
N GLU A 156 -15.60 13.22 -8.73
CA GLU A 156 -15.70 13.64 -10.13
C GLU A 156 -14.49 13.16 -10.96
N LYS A 157 -13.28 13.34 -10.44
CA LYS A 157 -12.03 12.96 -11.13
C LYS A 157 -11.89 11.45 -11.34
N LEU A 158 -12.33 10.64 -10.39
CA LEU A 158 -12.25 9.19 -10.48
C LEU A 158 -13.37 8.59 -11.33
N ASN A 159 -14.29 9.43 -11.84
CA ASN A 159 -15.47 9.02 -12.59
C ASN A 159 -16.27 7.93 -11.86
N VAL A 160 -16.28 7.97 -10.52
CA VAL A 160 -17.07 7.06 -9.68
C VAL A 160 -18.49 7.58 -9.71
N LYS A 161 -19.15 7.43 -10.86
CA LYS A 161 -20.52 7.90 -11.09
C LYS A 161 -21.56 6.79 -10.93
N SER A 162 -21.22 5.63 -10.33
CA SER A 162 -22.16 4.50 -10.30
C SER A 162 -22.33 3.72 -9.00
N HIS A 163 -21.55 3.91 -7.92
CA HIS A 163 -21.71 3.04 -6.72
C HIS A 163 -21.49 3.71 -5.36
N LEU A 164 -21.43 5.04 -5.26
CA LEU A 164 -21.46 5.69 -3.95
C LEU A 164 -22.88 5.71 -3.35
N ASP A 165 -23.91 5.56 -4.19
CA ASP A 165 -25.32 5.54 -3.77
C ASP A 165 -25.70 4.23 -3.03
N ASP A 166 -24.89 3.17 -3.14
CA ASP A 166 -25.10 1.87 -2.46
C ASP A 166 -24.37 1.78 -1.10
N MET A 167 -23.62 2.81 -0.70
CA MET A 167 -22.94 2.86 0.60
C MET A 167 -23.92 3.41 1.64
N ASP A 168 -24.91 2.60 2.02
CA ASP A 168 -25.69 2.84 3.23
C ASP A 168 -24.73 2.88 4.43
N PHE A 169 -24.52 4.09 4.94
CA PHE A 169 -23.85 4.31 6.21
C PHE A 169 -24.75 3.77 7.32
N ILE A 170 -24.57 2.50 7.67
CA ILE A 170 -25.04 1.91 8.93
C ILE A 170 -24.03 2.24 10.03
#